data_AF-A0A538SIZ8-F1
#
_entry.id   AF-A0A538SIZ8-F1
#
_cell.length_a   1.000
_cell.length_b   1.000
_cell.length_c   1.000
_cell.angle_alpha   90.00
_cell.angle_beta   90.00
_cell.angle_gamma   90.00
#
_symmetry.space_group_name_H-M   'P 1'
#
loop_
_entity.id
_entity.type
_entity.pdbx_description
1 polymer ?
#
loop_
_entity_poly.entity_id
_entity_poly.type
_entity_poly.pdbx_seq_one_letter_code
_entity_poly.pdbx_strand_id
1 'polypeptide(L)'
;MRSGRTPRGAAGRSSSRAWTPATGRSRTSRSRSITGTSARPSSFRTTPSADPGRAESMPEGNRLGRAFAAGRGTTGLIPFLTAGFPSLEATLEMMWRLERLGVRAIEIGIPFSDPIADGPEIQRASEGALASGVGAEETLGLVERFRSRGTIPVVIMTYANPVLRRGADAFCERARASGVDGILVSDLPPEESPEVWKAFDRAGLDTVVLVAPTTPAERLPRLLERCRGFVYCLARTGVTGGGAGYSGVLEDRLAELRRLTDLPVAVGFGISTAPQAAALRERADAVVVGAAFMRLAAEEPRRGAADRVVALAEELLGAFS
;
A
#
# COMPACT_ATOMS: atom_id res chain seq x y z
N MET A 1 45.57 -36.69 30.60
CA MET A 1 46.40 -35.52 30.25
C MET A 1 45.47 -34.49 29.63
N ARG A 2 45.17 -33.28 30.12
CA ARG A 2 45.68 -32.36 31.16
C ARG A 2 44.42 -31.63 31.70
N SER A 3 44.06 -31.69 33.00
CA SER A 3 44.26 -30.63 34.03
C SER A 3 44.68 -29.25 33.48
N GLY A 4 44.12 -28.09 33.82
CA GLY A 4 43.32 -27.63 34.95
C GLY A 4 43.73 -26.16 35.21
N ARG A 5 42.88 -25.43 35.96
CA ARG A 5 43.10 -24.12 36.64
C ARG A 5 42.80 -22.80 35.91
N THR A 6 41.70 -22.19 36.36
CA THR A 6 41.57 -20.77 36.77
C THR A 6 42.45 -20.49 38.03
N PRO A 7 42.86 -19.24 38.37
CA PRO A 7 41.97 -18.29 39.09
C PRO A 7 42.23 -16.75 38.93
N ARG A 8 41.20 -15.95 39.31
CA ARG A 8 41.15 -14.65 40.08
C ARG A 8 42.13 -13.52 39.68
N GLY A 9 41.80 -12.22 39.63
CA GLY A 9 40.69 -11.40 40.12
C GLY A 9 41.23 -9.99 40.46
N ALA A 10 40.46 -8.91 40.28
CA ALA A 10 40.56 -7.59 40.96
C ALA A 10 39.56 -6.62 40.27
N ALA A 11 38.44 -6.22 40.90
CA ALA A 11 38.32 -5.10 41.85
C ALA A 11 38.65 -3.73 41.23
N GLY A 12 37.63 -2.88 41.03
CA GLY A 12 37.84 -1.55 40.46
C GLY A 12 36.62 -0.63 40.34
N ARG A 13 36.04 -0.26 41.49
CA ARG A 13 35.46 1.06 41.81
C ARG A 13 34.15 1.50 41.11
N SER A 14 33.11 1.54 41.95
CA SER A 14 31.99 2.47 41.85
C SER A 14 32.45 3.91 42.06
N SER A 15 31.85 4.84 41.31
CA SER A 15 31.69 6.22 41.76
C SER A 15 30.46 6.83 41.11
N SER A 16 29.44 7.00 41.94
CA SER A 16 28.32 7.91 41.81
C SER A 16 28.80 9.36 41.92
N ARG A 17 28.25 10.25 41.08
CA ARG A 17 28.14 11.71 41.27
C ARG A 17 27.02 12.17 40.33
N ALA A 18 25.79 12.32 40.84
CA ALA A 18 25.25 13.52 41.47
C ALA A 18 25.05 14.65 40.45
N TRP A 19 23.82 14.72 39.94
CA TRP A 19 23.27 15.80 39.12
C TRP A 19 22.83 16.94 40.04
N THR A 20 23.33 18.15 39.82
CA THR A 20 22.90 19.38 40.49
C THR A 20 22.17 20.29 39.51
N PRO A 21 21.00 20.85 39.86
CA PRO A 21 20.31 21.80 39.00
C PRO A 21 20.81 23.23 39.27
N ALA A 22 21.11 23.99 38.21
CA ALA A 22 21.32 25.42 38.30
C ALA A 22 20.02 26.15 37.95
N THR A 23 19.58 26.97 38.90
CA THR A 23 18.38 27.81 38.92
C THR A 23 18.70 29.23 38.45
N GLY A 24 17.69 29.90 37.88
CA GLY A 24 17.61 31.37 37.74
C GLY A 24 18.23 31.94 36.47
N ARG A 25 17.67 32.94 35.77
CA ARG A 25 16.65 33.94 36.13
C ARG A 25 16.02 34.50 34.84
N SER A 26 14.79 34.96 35.03
CA SER A 26 13.98 35.80 34.15
C SER A 26 14.65 37.14 33.79
N ARG A 27 14.34 37.66 32.59
CA ARG A 27 14.22 39.11 32.33
C ARG A 27 13.08 39.37 31.35
N THR A 28 12.19 40.24 31.81
CA THR A 28 11.00 40.75 31.15
C THR A 28 11.29 41.93 30.22
N SER A 29 10.48 41.97 29.16
CA SER A 29 9.88 43.10 28.43
C SER A 29 10.75 44.25 27.90
N ARG A 30 10.52 44.56 26.61
CA ARG A 30 10.00 45.88 26.21
C ARG A 30 9.31 45.82 24.84
N SER A 31 8.13 46.40 24.82
CA SER A 31 7.27 46.65 23.68
C SER A 31 7.79 47.80 22.82
N ARG A 32 7.56 47.72 21.50
CA ARG A 32 7.34 48.89 20.65
C ARG A 32 6.32 48.55 19.57
N SER A 33 5.26 49.33 19.56
CA SER A 33 4.24 49.44 18.53
C SER A 33 4.77 50.26 17.34
N ILE A 34 4.53 49.78 16.12
CA ILE A 34 4.47 50.64 14.92
C ILE A 34 3.25 50.19 14.09
N THR A 35 2.56 51.21 13.64
CA THR A 35 1.27 51.30 12.95
C THR A 35 1.25 50.73 11.53
N GLY A 36 0.19 49.97 11.23
CA GLY A 36 -0.70 50.09 10.07
C GLY A 36 -0.11 50.21 8.66
N THR A 37 -0.27 49.15 7.87
CA THR A 37 -0.72 49.29 6.47
C THR A 37 -1.64 48.12 6.12
N SER A 38 -2.82 48.47 5.65
CA SER A 38 -3.95 47.62 5.25
C SER A 38 -3.58 46.65 4.12
N ALA A 39 -3.73 45.35 4.35
CA ALA A 39 -3.82 44.34 3.31
C ALA A 39 -5.12 43.55 3.52
N ARG A 40 -6.01 43.65 2.53
CA ARG A 40 -7.32 42.97 2.50
C ARG A 40 -7.13 41.46 2.65
N PRO A 41 -7.82 40.77 3.59
CA PRO A 41 -7.85 39.32 3.57
C PRO A 41 -8.71 38.88 2.38
N SER A 42 -8.08 38.15 1.46
CA SER A 42 -8.76 37.32 0.47
C SER A 42 -9.79 36.45 1.20
N SER A 43 -11.07 36.65 0.90
CA SER A 43 -12.15 35.83 1.39
C SER A 43 -11.94 34.39 0.91
N PHE A 44 -11.42 33.53 1.79
CA PHE A 44 -11.58 32.10 1.65
C PHE A 44 -13.08 31.84 1.66
N ARG A 45 -13.61 31.52 0.48
CA ARG A 45 -14.97 31.06 0.30
C ARG A 45 -15.03 29.65 0.90
N THR A 46 -15.30 29.57 2.21
CA THR A 46 -15.70 28.34 2.88
C THR A 46 -17.01 27.88 2.25
N THR A 47 -16.95 26.83 1.43
CA THR A 47 -18.13 26.07 1.03
C THR A 47 -18.73 25.40 2.29
N PRO A 48 -20.06 25.36 2.45
CA PRO A 48 -20.67 24.77 3.63
C PRO A 48 -20.58 23.24 3.61
N SER A 49 -20.04 22.68 4.70
CA SER A 49 -20.22 21.34 5.29
C SER A 49 -20.73 20.20 4.39
N ALA A 50 -19.83 19.25 4.11
CA ALA A 50 -20.21 17.85 3.88
C ALA A 50 -20.73 17.22 5.18
N ASP A 51 -21.59 16.21 5.05
CA ASP A 51 -22.15 15.42 6.16
C ASP A 51 -21.01 14.90 7.08
N PRO A 52 -21.02 15.18 8.40
CA PRO A 52 -19.88 14.94 9.31
C PRO A 52 -19.50 13.46 9.56
N GLY A 53 -19.87 12.54 8.67
CA GLY A 53 -19.56 11.11 8.78
C GLY A 53 -19.08 10.42 7.50
N ARG A 54 -18.93 11.13 6.36
CA ARG A 54 -18.57 10.50 5.08
C ARG A 54 -17.17 10.91 4.62
N ALA A 55 -16.28 9.93 4.43
CA ALA A 55 -14.94 10.21 3.92
C ALA A 55 -15.00 10.71 2.46
N GLU A 56 -14.21 11.74 2.15
CA GLU A 56 -14.19 12.43 0.84
C GLU A 56 -13.74 11.49 -0.30
N SER A 57 -14.16 11.82 -1.52
CA SER A 57 -13.81 11.10 -2.75
C SER A 57 -12.33 11.27 -3.12
N MET A 58 -11.78 10.32 -3.89
CA MET A 58 -10.39 10.39 -4.35
C MET A 58 -10.12 11.66 -5.19
N PRO A 59 -9.00 12.39 -4.98
CA PRO A 59 -8.70 13.60 -5.74
C PRO A 59 -8.42 13.29 -7.21
N GLU A 60 -9.21 13.83 -8.14
CA GLU A 60 -9.04 13.61 -9.59
C GLU A 60 -7.74 14.25 -10.16
N GLY A 61 -7.01 15.02 -9.36
CA GLY A 61 -5.77 15.68 -9.74
C GLY A 61 -4.52 14.79 -9.81
N ASN A 62 -4.54 13.60 -9.21
CA ASN A 62 -3.40 12.66 -9.20
C ASN A 62 -3.63 11.44 -10.12
N ARG A 63 -2.64 10.55 -10.27
CA ARG A 63 -2.73 9.41 -11.22
C ARG A 63 -3.80 8.41 -10.82
N LEU A 64 -3.85 8.02 -9.55
CA LEU A 64 -4.83 7.09 -9.02
C LEU A 64 -6.25 7.65 -9.18
N GLY A 65 -6.46 8.91 -8.81
CA GLY A 65 -7.69 9.66 -9.02
C GLY A 65 -8.18 9.60 -10.45
N ARG A 66 -7.32 9.96 -11.41
CA ARG A 66 -7.65 9.89 -12.85
C ARG A 66 -7.98 8.48 -13.30
N ALA A 67 -7.23 7.47 -12.86
CA ALA A 67 -7.45 6.09 -13.27
C ALA A 67 -8.81 5.58 -12.79
N PHE A 68 -9.20 5.88 -11.55
CA PHE A 68 -10.52 5.51 -11.03
C PHE A 68 -11.66 6.37 -11.59
N ALA A 69 -11.42 7.65 -11.87
CA ALA A 69 -12.39 8.52 -12.51
C ALA A 69 -12.71 8.10 -13.95
N ALA A 70 -11.68 7.74 -14.74
CA ALA A 70 -11.82 7.35 -16.14
C ALA A 70 -12.64 6.06 -16.33
N GLY A 71 -12.68 5.20 -15.32
CA GLY A 71 -13.48 3.97 -15.32
C GLY A 71 -14.60 3.98 -14.28
N ARG A 72 -15.18 5.15 -13.95
CA ARG A 72 -16.39 5.20 -13.11
C ARG A 72 -17.49 4.36 -13.76
N GLY A 73 -18.10 3.49 -12.97
CA GLY A 73 -19.13 2.56 -13.44
C GLY A 73 -18.60 1.32 -14.14
N THR A 74 -17.28 1.17 -14.30
CA THR A 74 -16.66 -0.06 -14.82
C THR A 74 -15.67 -0.64 -13.83
N THR A 75 -15.75 -1.94 -13.61
CA THR A 75 -14.80 -2.68 -12.77
C THR A 75 -13.46 -2.79 -13.50
N GLY A 76 -12.38 -2.29 -12.89
CA GLY A 76 -11.03 -2.41 -13.41
C GLY A 76 -10.25 -3.61 -12.84
N LEU A 77 -9.07 -3.89 -13.41
CA LEU A 77 -8.11 -4.85 -12.87
C LEU A 77 -6.93 -4.13 -12.20
N ILE A 78 -6.47 -4.62 -11.05
CA ILE A 78 -5.19 -4.24 -10.43
C ILE A 78 -4.36 -5.52 -10.30
N PRO A 79 -3.40 -5.77 -11.21
CA PRO A 79 -2.45 -6.86 -11.05
C PRO A 79 -1.45 -6.56 -9.92
N PHE A 80 -1.29 -7.52 -9.02
CA PHE A 80 -0.18 -7.57 -8.08
C PHE A 80 0.98 -8.36 -8.66
N LEU A 81 2.19 -7.80 -8.57
CA LEU A 81 3.45 -8.46 -8.92
C LEU A 81 4.45 -8.33 -7.77
N THR A 82 5.17 -9.39 -7.45
CA THR A 82 6.35 -9.31 -6.58
C THR A 82 7.52 -8.72 -7.37
N ALA A 83 8.11 -7.63 -6.86
CA ALA A 83 9.25 -7.00 -7.50
C ALA A 83 10.41 -7.98 -7.65
N GLY A 84 10.97 -8.06 -8.85
CA GLY A 84 12.15 -8.90 -9.11
C GLY A 84 11.86 -10.37 -9.33
N PHE A 85 10.59 -10.77 -9.47
CA PHE A 85 10.22 -12.15 -9.78
C PHE A 85 9.59 -12.28 -11.18
N PRO A 86 10.07 -13.22 -12.03
CA PRO A 86 11.26 -14.06 -11.84
C PRO A 86 12.61 -13.31 -11.96
N SER A 87 12.59 -12.07 -12.45
CA SER A 87 13.71 -11.12 -12.45
C SER A 87 13.18 -9.69 -12.54
N LEU A 88 14.00 -8.68 -12.25
CA LEU A 88 13.62 -7.27 -12.40
C LEU A 88 13.21 -6.94 -13.85
N GLU A 89 13.91 -7.51 -14.83
CA GLU A 89 13.63 -7.33 -16.25
C GLU A 89 12.27 -7.93 -16.63
N ALA A 90 11.95 -9.11 -16.12
CA ALA A 90 10.67 -9.76 -16.37
C ALA A 90 9.52 -8.98 -15.69
N THR A 91 9.71 -8.53 -14.44
CA THR A 91 8.70 -7.70 -13.77
C THR A 91 8.48 -6.39 -14.54
N LEU A 92 9.54 -5.72 -15.00
CA LEU A 92 9.43 -4.49 -15.78
C LEU A 92 8.69 -4.71 -17.11
N GLU A 93 8.97 -5.81 -17.80
CA GLU A 93 8.26 -6.19 -19.02
C GLU A 93 6.77 -6.42 -18.74
N MET A 94 6.43 -7.18 -17.67
CA MET A 94 5.05 -7.39 -17.25
C MET A 94 4.35 -6.06 -17.00
N MET A 95 4.98 -5.13 -16.27
CA MET A 95 4.39 -3.83 -15.96
C MET A 95 4.02 -3.04 -17.22
N TRP A 96 4.94 -2.91 -18.19
CA TRP A 96 4.65 -2.21 -19.44
C TRP A 96 3.60 -2.91 -20.29
N ARG A 97 3.54 -4.25 -20.29
CA ARG A 97 2.55 -4.98 -21.06
C ARG A 97 1.16 -4.91 -20.42
N LEU A 98 1.07 -5.02 -19.09
CA LEU A 98 -0.18 -4.85 -18.34
C LEU A 98 -0.74 -3.43 -18.52
N GLU A 99 0.12 -2.41 -18.53
CA GLU A 99 -0.31 -1.03 -18.84
C GLU A 99 -1.00 -0.92 -20.20
N ARG A 100 -0.47 -1.59 -21.23
CA ARG A 100 -1.07 -1.57 -22.59
C ARG A 100 -2.45 -2.22 -22.65
N LEU A 101 -2.80 -3.05 -21.66
CA LEU A 101 -4.14 -3.62 -21.53
C LEU A 101 -5.14 -2.68 -20.84
N GLY A 102 -4.68 -1.53 -20.31
CA GLY A 102 -5.56 -0.58 -19.62
C GLY A 102 -5.95 -1.00 -18.21
N VAL A 103 -5.07 -1.73 -17.50
CA VAL A 103 -5.29 -2.02 -16.07
C VAL A 103 -5.41 -0.72 -15.25
N ARG A 104 -6.18 -0.76 -14.15
CA ARG A 104 -6.52 0.40 -13.33
C ARG A 104 -5.30 0.99 -12.62
N ALA A 105 -4.44 0.12 -12.10
CA ALA A 105 -3.17 0.42 -11.46
C ALA A 105 -2.33 -0.86 -11.45
N ILE A 106 -1.05 -0.77 -11.16
CA ILE A 106 -0.23 -1.94 -10.80
C ILE A 106 0.10 -1.87 -9.32
N GLU A 107 -0.09 -2.98 -8.63
CA GLU A 107 0.41 -3.17 -7.27
C GLU A 107 1.74 -3.92 -7.32
N ILE A 108 2.78 -3.37 -6.69
CA ILE A 108 4.12 -3.96 -6.63
C ILE A 108 4.44 -4.30 -5.19
N GLY A 109 4.61 -5.59 -4.90
CA GLY A 109 5.07 -6.08 -3.61
C GLY A 109 6.59 -5.93 -3.46
N ILE A 110 7.04 -5.27 -2.39
CA ILE A 110 8.43 -5.39 -1.94
C ILE A 110 8.61 -6.79 -1.35
N PRO A 111 9.50 -7.64 -1.90
CA PRO A 111 9.66 -9.00 -1.39
C PRO A 111 10.15 -8.97 0.06
N PHE A 112 9.56 -9.82 0.90
CA PHE A 112 9.76 -9.80 2.35
C PHE A 112 9.98 -11.21 2.90
N SER A 113 10.85 -11.34 3.90
CA SER A 113 11.26 -12.63 4.48
C SER A 113 10.22 -13.25 5.39
N ASP A 114 9.39 -12.42 6.02
CA ASP A 114 8.40 -12.85 7.02
C ASP A 114 6.97 -12.41 6.64
N PRO A 115 6.47 -12.80 5.44
CA PRO A 115 5.23 -12.27 4.89
C PRO A 115 3.98 -12.93 5.51
N ILE A 116 3.55 -12.45 6.68
CA ILE A 116 2.44 -13.05 7.44
C ILE A 116 1.08 -13.00 6.72
N ALA A 117 0.91 -12.10 5.74
CA ALA A 117 -0.36 -11.87 5.05
C ALA A 117 -0.44 -12.54 3.67
N ASP A 118 0.69 -13.04 3.15
CA ASP A 118 0.77 -13.53 1.78
C ASP A 118 0.45 -15.01 1.65
N GLY A 119 -0.17 -15.38 0.53
CA GLY A 119 -0.39 -16.79 0.15
C GLY A 119 0.89 -17.45 -0.38
N PRO A 120 0.92 -18.79 -0.47
CA PRO A 120 2.13 -19.55 -0.79
C PRO A 120 2.75 -19.20 -2.16
N GLU A 121 1.95 -18.76 -3.14
CA GLU A 121 2.44 -18.31 -4.45
C GLU A 121 3.27 -17.03 -4.34
N ILE A 122 2.81 -16.06 -3.54
CA ILE A 122 3.49 -14.78 -3.34
C ILE A 122 4.72 -14.97 -2.42
N GLN A 123 4.63 -15.88 -1.44
CA GLN A 123 5.77 -16.26 -0.61
C GLN A 123 6.92 -16.83 -1.46
N ARG A 124 6.64 -17.81 -2.33
CA ARG A 124 7.66 -18.39 -3.24
C ARG A 124 8.25 -17.35 -4.19
N ALA A 125 7.43 -16.44 -4.71
CA ALA A 125 7.90 -15.33 -5.55
C ALA A 125 8.85 -14.40 -4.77
N SER A 126 8.50 -14.09 -3.52
CA SER A 126 9.31 -13.26 -2.63
C SER A 126 10.63 -13.94 -2.27
N GLU A 127 10.62 -15.22 -1.95
CA GLU A 127 11.83 -16.02 -1.71
C GLU A 127 12.78 -15.98 -2.91
N GLY A 128 12.25 -16.19 -4.13
CA GLY A 128 13.04 -16.13 -5.36
C GLY A 128 13.64 -14.75 -5.64
N ALA A 129 12.88 -13.68 -5.39
CA ALA A 129 13.35 -12.31 -5.53
C ALA A 129 14.42 -11.95 -4.48
N LEU A 130 14.22 -12.33 -3.21
CA LEU A 130 15.19 -12.14 -2.13
C LEU A 130 16.50 -12.89 -2.38
N ALA A 131 16.42 -14.13 -2.88
CA ALA A 131 17.60 -14.90 -3.29
C ALA A 131 18.41 -14.22 -4.40
N SER A 132 17.77 -13.33 -5.17
CA SER A 132 18.41 -12.50 -6.21
C SER A 132 18.84 -11.12 -5.69
N GLY A 133 18.74 -10.86 -4.39
CA GLY A 133 19.15 -9.60 -3.76
C GLY A 133 18.16 -8.45 -3.92
N VAL A 134 16.90 -8.74 -4.30
CA VAL A 134 15.89 -7.69 -4.50
C VAL A 134 15.27 -7.30 -3.16
N GLY A 135 15.30 -6.01 -2.84
CA GLY A 135 14.63 -5.42 -1.69
C GLY A 135 13.96 -4.09 -2.03
N ALA A 136 13.81 -3.23 -1.02
CA ALA A 136 13.12 -1.95 -1.17
C ALA A 136 13.79 -1.01 -2.18
N GLU A 137 15.12 -0.91 -2.20
CA GLU A 137 15.81 0.00 -3.14
C GLU A 137 15.66 -0.48 -4.58
N GLU A 138 15.82 -1.78 -4.82
CA GLU A 138 15.69 -2.39 -6.14
C GLU A 138 14.25 -2.27 -6.65
N THR A 139 13.27 -2.42 -5.75
CA THR A 139 11.85 -2.22 -6.06
C THR A 139 11.57 -0.76 -6.44
N LEU A 140 12.10 0.20 -5.69
CA LEU A 140 11.92 1.62 -6.00
C LEU A 140 12.66 2.03 -7.28
N GLY A 141 13.82 1.43 -7.57
CA GLY A 141 14.52 1.57 -8.84
C GLY A 141 13.79 0.93 -10.03
N LEU A 142 13.07 -0.18 -9.81
CA LEU A 142 12.19 -0.79 -10.80
C LEU A 142 11.05 0.17 -11.19
N VAL A 143 10.40 0.79 -10.20
CA VAL A 143 9.34 1.79 -10.47
C VAL A 143 9.89 2.99 -11.24
N GLU A 144 11.08 3.47 -10.90
CA GLU A 144 11.76 4.55 -11.62
C GLU A 144 12.05 4.17 -13.09
N ARG A 145 12.53 2.94 -13.34
CA ARG A 145 12.70 2.39 -14.70
C ARG A 145 11.37 2.31 -15.45
N PHE A 146 10.31 1.85 -14.79
CA PHE A 146 8.96 1.79 -15.37
C PHE A 146 8.49 3.17 -15.83
N ARG A 147 8.69 4.20 -15.00
CA ARG A 147 8.31 5.60 -15.25
C ARG A 147 9.02 6.26 -16.43
N SER A 148 10.07 5.65 -16.99
CA SER A 148 10.67 6.12 -18.26
C SER A 148 9.69 6.09 -19.44
N ARG A 149 8.65 5.25 -19.36
CA ARG A 149 7.62 5.09 -20.40
C ARG A 149 6.22 4.93 -19.83
N GLY A 150 6.10 4.36 -18.63
CA GLY A 150 4.84 4.00 -18.03
C GLY A 150 4.19 5.12 -17.24
N THR A 151 2.87 5.24 -17.42
CA THR A 151 2.05 6.35 -16.97
C THR A 151 0.95 5.93 -15.99
N ILE A 152 0.59 4.64 -15.97
CA ILE A 152 -0.44 4.15 -15.05
C ILE A 152 0.03 4.20 -13.58
N PRO A 153 -0.90 4.31 -12.62
CA PRO A 153 -0.54 4.41 -11.22
C PRO A 153 0.17 3.16 -10.71
N VAL A 154 1.16 3.34 -9.84
CA VAL A 154 1.85 2.26 -9.14
C VAL A 154 1.65 2.39 -7.64
N VAL A 155 1.16 1.32 -7.03
CA VAL A 155 0.96 1.20 -5.58
C VAL A 155 2.00 0.22 -5.03
N ILE A 156 2.76 0.64 -4.02
CA ILE A 156 3.65 -0.27 -3.31
C ILE A 156 2.85 -1.01 -2.24
N MET A 157 2.93 -2.34 -2.24
CA MET A 157 2.52 -3.17 -1.12
C MET A 157 3.76 -3.60 -0.35
N THR A 158 3.76 -3.40 0.96
CA THR A 158 4.90 -3.77 1.82
C THR A 158 4.46 -4.11 3.25
N TYR A 159 5.44 -4.39 4.08
CA TYR A 159 5.29 -4.62 5.52
C TYR A 159 5.97 -3.46 6.28
N ALA A 160 5.69 -3.32 7.57
CA ALA A 160 6.15 -2.22 8.40
C ALA A 160 7.69 -2.16 8.45
N ASN A 161 8.33 -3.33 8.55
CA ASN A 161 9.77 -3.43 8.76
C ASN A 161 10.62 -2.78 7.63
N PRO A 162 10.38 -3.05 6.33
CA PRO A 162 11.04 -2.32 5.23
C PRO A 162 10.95 -0.79 5.34
N VAL A 163 9.80 -0.25 5.75
CA VAL A 163 9.59 1.19 5.92
C VAL A 163 10.36 1.72 7.13
N LEU A 164 10.21 1.05 8.28
CA LEU A 164 10.81 1.48 9.54
C LEU A 164 12.34 1.39 9.55
N ARG A 165 12.92 0.36 8.93
CA ARG A 165 14.38 0.16 8.89
C ARG A 165 15.12 1.28 8.17
N ARG A 166 14.49 1.89 7.15
CA ARG A 166 15.04 3.04 6.42
C ARG A 166 14.68 4.38 7.09
N GLY A 167 13.74 4.38 8.01
CA GLY A 167 13.05 5.57 8.50
C GLY A 167 11.92 5.96 7.55
N ALA A 168 10.74 6.23 8.11
CA ALA A 168 9.52 6.44 7.34
C ALA A 168 9.65 7.61 6.35
N ASP A 169 10.13 8.78 6.79
CA ASP A 169 10.30 9.94 5.90
C ASP A 169 11.22 9.63 4.72
N ALA A 170 12.42 9.10 4.97
CA ALA A 170 13.38 8.79 3.92
C ALA A 170 12.86 7.73 2.93
N PHE A 171 12.12 6.72 3.43
CA PHE A 171 11.46 5.75 2.58
C PHE A 171 10.40 6.42 1.67
N CYS A 172 9.54 7.26 2.25
CA CYS A 172 8.44 7.90 1.53
C CYS A 172 8.94 8.91 0.49
N GLU A 173 9.96 9.71 0.83
CA GLU A 173 10.62 10.63 -0.09
C GLU A 173 11.22 9.87 -1.28
N ARG A 174 11.95 8.78 -1.02
CA ARG A 174 12.52 7.94 -2.08
C ARG A 174 11.43 7.31 -2.95
N ALA A 175 10.36 6.79 -2.34
CA ALA A 175 9.24 6.20 -3.07
C ALA A 175 8.56 7.21 -3.99
N ARG A 176 8.29 8.42 -3.47
CA ARG A 176 7.69 9.50 -4.25
C ARG A 176 8.60 9.96 -5.39
N ALA A 177 9.91 10.04 -5.15
CA ALA A 177 10.91 10.39 -6.16
C ALA A 177 11.01 9.34 -7.28
N SER A 178 10.87 8.05 -6.96
CA SER A 178 10.76 6.96 -7.95
C SER A 178 9.50 7.03 -8.80
N GLY A 179 8.50 7.80 -8.39
CA GLY A 179 7.20 7.90 -9.07
C GLY A 179 6.16 6.90 -8.58
N VAL A 180 6.29 6.37 -7.37
CA VAL A 180 5.21 5.65 -6.67
C VAL A 180 4.06 6.63 -6.41
N ASP A 181 2.82 6.17 -6.60
CA ASP A 181 1.61 6.97 -6.42
C ASP A 181 0.88 6.64 -5.12
N GLY A 182 0.87 5.36 -4.72
CA GLY A 182 0.21 4.92 -3.49
C GLY A 182 1.00 3.90 -2.70
N ILE A 183 0.58 3.68 -1.46
CA ILE A 183 1.20 2.72 -0.56
C ILE A 183 0.18 1.97 0.30
N LEU A 184 0.44 0.68 0.47
CA LEU A 184 -0.25 -0.22 1.38
C LEU A 184 0.78 -0.89 2.29
N VAL A 185 0.55 -0.82 3.60
CA VAL A 185 1.34 -1.55 4.61
C VAL A 185 0.47 -2.59 5.28
N SER A 186 0.71 -3.87 4.98
CA SER A 186 -0.21 -4.96 5.31
C SER A 186 -0.37 -5.22 6.81
N ASP A 187 0.66 -4.94 7.60
CA ASP A 187 0.78 -5.25 9.02
C ASP A 187 0.88 -4.00 9.92
N LEU A 188 0.61 -2.79 9.39
CA LEU A 188 0.71 -1.54 10.15
C LEU A 188 -0.58 -0.72 10.08
N PRO A 189 -1.52 -0.91 11.01
CA PRO A 189 -2.73 -0.11 11.04
C PRO A 189 -2.44 1.34 11.47
N PRO A 190 -3.31 2.31 11.08
CA PRO A 190 -3.10 3.72 11.39
C PRO A 190 -2.93 4.05 12.87
N GLU A 191 -3.57 3.28 13.74
CA GLU A 191 -3.57 3.50 15.18
C GLU A 191 -2.22 3.14 15.84
N GLU A 192 -1.46 2.22 15.25
CA GLU A 192 -0.22 1.70 15.85
C GLU A 192 0.99 2.60 15.56
N SER A 193 0.98 3.33 14.44
CA SER A 193 2.09 4.25 14.11
C SER A 193 1.63 5.51 13.39
N PRO A 194 1.02 6.47 14.10
CA PRO A 194 0.56 7.73 13.51
C PRO A 194 1.66 8.50 12.77
N GLU A 195 2.92 8.40 13.20
CA GLU A 195 4.05 9.10 12.58
C GLU A 195 4.41 8.53 11.20
N VAL A 196 4.31 7.21 11.01
CA VAL A 196 4.51 6.59 9.68
C VAL A 196 3.42 7.05 8.72
N TRP A 197 2.16 7.06 9.18
CA TRP A 197 1.04 7.53 8.37
C TRP A 197 1.14 9.01 8.00
N LYS A 198 1.58 9.86 8.93
CA LYS A 198 1.89 11.27 8.63
C LYS A 198 3.05 11.42 7.63
N ALA A 199 4.01 10.51 7.61
CA ALA A 199 5.08 10.53 6.61
C ALA A 199 4.54 10.24 5.20
N PHE A 200 3.57 9.32 5.08
CA PHE A 200 2.85 9.09 3.81
C PHE A 200 2.12 10.36 3.35
N ASP A 201 1.38 11.01 4.26
CA ASP A 201 0.68 12.27 3.98
C ASP A 201 1.66 13.36 3.51
N ARG A 202 2.78 13.57 4.22
CA ARG A 202 3.80 14.57 3.87
C ARG A 202 4.42 14.33 2.49
N ALA A 203 4.67 13.07 2.14
CA ALA A 203 5.23 12.70 0.84
C ALA A 203 4.20 12.76 -0.31
N GLY A 204 2.91 12.95 0.01
CA GLY A 204 1.84 12.94 -0.96
C GLY A 204 1.65 11.57 -1.62
N LEU A 205 1.83 10.50 -0.85
CA LEU A 205 1.53 9.12 -1.27
C LEU A 205 0.08 8.80 -0.91
N ASP A 206 -0.68 8.27 -1.87
CA ASP A 206 -2.05 7.85 -1.63
C ASP A 206 -2.05 6.55 -0.80
N THR A 207 -2.41 6.66 0.48
CA THR A 207 -2.56 5.53 1.37
C THR A 207 -3.77 4.68 1.01
N VAL A 208 -3.53 3.38 0.85
CA VAL A 208 -4.55 2.34 0.68
C VAL A 208 -4.76 1.66 2.02
N VAL A 209 -6.02 1.48 2.43
CA VAL A 209 -6.37 0.81 3.69
C VAL A 209 -6.98 -0.55 3.43
N LEU A 210 -6.60 -1.55 4.24
CA LEU A 210 -7.16 -2.89 4.18
C LEU A 210 -8.39 -3.01 5.09
N VAL A 211 -9.46 -3.57 4.53
CA VAL A 211 -10.67 -3.96 5.25
C VAL A 211 -10.86 -5.47 5.10
N ALA A 212 -10.60 -6.19 6.18
CA ALA A 212 -10.84 -7.63 6.26
C ALA A 212 -12.31 -7.93 6.60
N PRO A 213 -12.84 -9.13 6.28
CA PRO A 213 -14.17 -9.55 6.73
C PRO A 213 -14.34 -9.45 8.26
N THR A 214 -13.26 -9.69 8.99
CA THR A 214 -13.17 -9.62 10.46
C THR A 214 -12.98 -8.20 11.01
N THR A 215 -12.91 -7.17 10.16
CA THR A 215 -12.77 -5.78 10.62
C THR A 215 -14.06 -5.34 11.31
N PRO A 216 -14.03 -4.93 12.59
CA PRO A 216 -15.23 -4.47 13.27
C PRO A 216 -15.81 -3.20 12.61
N ALA A 217 -17.14 -3.09 12.57
CA ALA A 217 -17.85 -1.99 11.91
C ALA A 217 -17.45 -0.62 12.49
N GLU A 218 -17.29 -0.55 13.81
CA GLU A 218 -16.88 0.65 14.55
C GLU A 218 -15.46 1.13 14.20
N ARG A 219 -14.63 0.27 13.60
CA ARG A 219 -13.28 0.62 13.17
C ARG A 219 -13.25 1.23 11.76
N LEU A 220 -14.26 0.97 10.94
CA LEU A 220 -14.28 1.44 9.55
C LEU A 220 -14.12 2.96 9.42
N PRO A 221 -14.84 3.81 10.17
CA PRO A 221 -14.70 5.27 10.02
C PRO A 221 -13.26 5.76 10.20
N ARG A 222 -12.52 5.18 11.17
CA ARG A 222 -11.12 5.55 11.45
C ARG A 222 -10.17 5.12 10.35
N LEU A 223 -10.39 3.95 9.76
CA LEU A 223 -9.62 3.50 8.60
C LEU A 223 -9.89 4.39 7.39
N LEU A 224 -11.16 4.67 7.11
CA LEU A 224 -11.59 5.47 5.96
C LEU A 224 -11.07 6.92 6.03
N GLU A 225 -11.02 7.53 7.23
CA GLU A 225 -10.42 8.85 7.45
C GLU A 225 -8.94 8.92 7.01
N ARG A 226 -8.24 7.78 7.05
CA ARG A 226 -6.81 7.66 6.70
C ARG A 226 -6.56 7.19 5.29
N CYS A 227 -7.59 6.81 4.56
CA CYS A 227 -7.47 6.41 3.17
C CYS A 227 -7.38 7.66 2.28
N ARG A 228 -6.46 7.64 1.31
CA ARG A 228 -6.30 8.68 0.28
C ARG A 228 -6.42 8.11 -1.13
N GLY A 229 -6.07 6.83 -1.29
CA GLY A 229 -6.32 6.03 -2.49
C GLY A 229 -7.66 5.30 -2.40
N PHE A 230 -7.64 4.01 -2.71
CA PHE A 230 -8.82 3.15 -2.66
C PHE A 230 -8.86 2.31 -1.37
N VAL A 231 -10.05 1.82 -1.02
CA VAL A 231 -10.23 0.83 0.04
C VAL A 231 -9.99 -0.55 -0.53
N TYR A 232 -9.04 -1.29 0.04
CA TYR A 232 -8.79 -2.68 -0.32
C TYR A 232 -9.65 -3.59 0.56
N CYS A 233 -10.77 -4.08 0.01
CA CYS A 233 -11.67 -5.02 0.66
C CYS A 233 -11.23 -6.46 0.40
N LEU A 234 -10.85 -7.20 1.45
CA LEU A 234 -10.49 -8.60 1.34
C LEU A 234 -11.75 -9.47 1.23
N ALA A 235 -11.87 -10.20 0.14
CA ALA A 235 -12.86 -11.26 -0.01
C ALA A 235 -12.33 -12.57 0.55
N ARG A 236 -13.19 -13.37 1.18
CA ARG A 236 -12.92 -14.81 1.32
C ARG A 236 -13.83 -15.51 0.34
N THR A 237 -13.27 -16.34 -0.52
CA THR A 237 -14.07 -17.26 -1.33
C THR A 237 -14.83 -18.18 -0.37
N GLY A 238 -16.16 -18.22 -0.50
CA GLY A 238 -17.01 -19.02 0.37
C GLY A 238 -16.81 -20.51 0.05
N VAL A 239 -16.62 -21.34 1.06
CA VAL A 239 -16.57 -22.82 0.92
C VAL A 239 -17.97 -23.43 0.85
N THR A 240 -19.03 -22.62 0.79
CA THR A 240 -20.42 -23.07 0.88
C THR A 240 -21.02 -23.28 -0.50
N GLY A 241 -20.98 -24.52 -0.97
CA GLY A 241 -21.92 -25.04 -1.96
C GLY A 241 -21.66 -24.64 -3.42
N GLY A 242 -20.76 -25.35 -4.09
CA GLY A 242 -20.88 -25.71 -5.51
C GLY A 242 -20.84 -24.61 -6.59
N GLY A 243 -20.66 -23.34 -6.25
CA GLY A 243 -20.62 -22.23 -7.22
C GLY A 243 -19.38 -21.35 -7.07
N ALA A 244 -18.98 -20.72 -8.18
CA ALA A 244 -17.92 -19.69 -8.24
C ALA A 244 -18.32 -18.35 -7.59
N GLY A 245 -19.10 -18.39 -6.49
CA GLY A 245 -19.68 -17.22 -5.84
C GLY A 245 -18.93 -16.78 -4.59
N TYR A 246 -18.98 -15.49 -4.29
CA TYR A 246 -18.54 -14.93 -3.01
C TYR A 246 -19.65 -15.08 -1.95
N SER A 247 -19.28 -15.20 -0.68
CA SER A 247 -20.26 -15.26 0.42
C SER A 247 -21.07 -13.96 0.53
N GLY A 248 -22.31 -14.02 1.02
CA GLY A 248 -23.12 -12.83 1.34
C GLY A 248 -22.40 -11.82 2.25
N VAL A 249 -21.44 -12.29 3.06
CA VAL A 249 -20.56 -11.44 3.88
C VAL A 249 -19.81 -10.37 3.06
N LEU A 250 -19.42 -10.67 1.82
CA LEU A 250 -18.76 -9.69 0.95
C LEU A 250 -19.76 -8.62 0.49
N GLU A 251 -20.98 -9.02 0.09
CA GLU A 251 -22.01 -8.08 -0.35
C GLU A 251 -22.40 -7.12 0.76
N ASP A 252 -22.60 -7.64 1.98
CA ASP A 252 -22.88 -6.85 3.17
C ASP A 252 -21.75 -5.84 3.46
N ARG A 253 -20.49 -6.30 3.35
CA ARG A 253 -19.33 -5.43 3.58
C ARG A 253 -19.22 -4.33 2.52
N LEU A 254 -19.44 -4.66 1.24
CA LEU A 254 -19.43 -3.67 0.17
C LEU A 254 -20.55 -2.64 0.35
N ALA A 255 -21.75 -3.08 0.73
CA ALA A 255 -22.87 -2.19 1.03
C ALA A 255 -22.56 -1.27 2.22
N GLU A 256 -21.92 -1.78 3.27
CA GLU A 256 -21.49 -0.99 4.42
C GLU A 256 -20.45 0.06 4.03
N LEU A 257 -19.40 -0.31 3.30
CA LEU A 257 -18.37 0.63 2.83
C LEU A 257 -18.98 1.76 1.97
N ARG A 258 -19.89 1.41 1.04
CA ARG A 258 -20.57 2.39 0.17
C ARG A 258 -21.44 3.39 0.95
N ARG A 259 -21.96 3.00 2.13
CA ARG A 259 -22.66 3.94 3.02
C ARG A 259 -21.72 4.91 3.73
N LEU A 260 -20.48 4.50 4.01
CA LEU A 260 -19.52 5.25 4.80
C LEU A 260 -18.56 6.13 3.97
N THR A 261 -18.38 5.85 2.68
CA THR A 261 -17.42 6.57 1.84
C THR A 261 -17.81 6.62 0.36
N ASP A 262 -17.27 7.61 -0.36
CA ASP A 262 -17.25 7.69 -1.82
C ASP A 262 -15.91 7.24 -2.42
N LEU A 263 -14.96 6.79 -1.60
CA LEU A 263 -13.70 6.24 -2.06
C LEU A 263 -13.94 4.95 -2.86
N PRO A 264 -13.17 4.71 -3.94
CA PRO A 264 -13.28 3.46 -4.69
C PRO A 264 -12.96 2.26 -3.81
N VAL A 265 -13.65 1.15 -4.07
CA VAL A 265 -13.43 -0.12 -3.39
C VAL A 265 -12.85 -1.13 -4.37
N ALA A 266 -11.61 -1.55 -4.10
CA ALA A 266 -10.97 -2.66 -4.80
C ALA A 266 -11.16 -3.94 -3.99
N VAL A 267 -11.63 -5.01 -4.62
CA VAL A 267 -11.82 -6.31 -3.99
C VAL A 267 -10.68 -7.24 -4.38
N GLY A 268 -10.03 -7.86 -3.40
CA GLY A 268 -8.99 -8.85 -3.66
C GLY A 268 -9.10 -10.09 -2.79
N PHE A 269 -8.09 -10.97 -2.88
CA PHE A 269 -7.94 -12.23 -2.14
C PHE A 269 -8.79 -13.39 -2.68
N GLY A 270 -8.10 -14.47 -3.13
CA GLY A 270 -8.72 -15.71 -3.62
C GLY A 270 -9.26 -15.69 -5.05
N ILE A 271 -8.98 -14.63 -5.81
CA ILE A 271 -9.46 -14.43 -7.19
C ILE A 271 -8.39 -14.92 -8.16
N SER A 272 -8.77 -15.79 -9.09
CA SER A 272 -7.83 -16.47 -9.97
C SER A 272 -8.35 -16.82 -11.36
N THR A 273 -9.64 -16.61 -11.63
CA THR A 273 -10.28 -16.97 -12.91
C THR A 273 -11.25 -15.88 -13.38
N ALA A 274 -11.51 -15.82 -14.69
CA ALA A 274 -12.50 -14.89 -15.25
C ALA A 274 -13.91 -15.03 -14.63
N PRO A 275 -14.46 -16.23 -14.37
CA PRO A 275 -15.76 -16.34 -13.69
C PRO A 275 -15.79 -15.72 -12.28
N GLN A 276 -14.71 -15.86 -11.51
CA GLN A 276 -14.59 -15.22 -10.19
C GLN A 276 -14.52 -13.69 -10.32
N ALA A 277 -13.81 -13.18 -11.33
CA ALA A 277 -13.73 -11.75 -11.59
C ALA A 277 -15.08 -11.18 -12.09
N ALA A 278 -15.75 -11.88 -13.01
CA ALA A 278 -17.07 -11.51 -13.53
C ALA A 278 -18.12 -11.38 -12.41
N ALA A 279 -18.05 -12.23 -11.39
CA ALA A 279 -18.95 -12.15 -10.23
C ALA A 279 -18.77 -10.86 -9.39
N LEU A 280 -17.70 -10.08 -9.60
CA LEU A 280 -17.46 -8.77 -8.98
C LEU A 280 -17.72 -7.58 -9.90
N ARG A 281 -18.07 -7.84 -11.17
CA ARG A 281 -18.46 -6.79 -12.12
C ARG A 281 -19.59 -5.95 -11.54
N GLU A 282 -19.45 -4.62 -11.62
CA GLU A 282 -20.38 -3.62 -11.08
C GLU A 282 -20.56 -3.65 -9.55
N ARG A 283 -19.92 -4.59 -8.86
CA ARG A 283 -19.91 -4.70 -7.39
C ARG A 283 -18.66 -4.09 -6.76
N ALA A 284 -17.56 -4.06 -7.50
CA ALA A 284 -16.31 -3.42 -7.10
C ALA A 284 -15.83 -2.44 -8.18
N ASP A 285 -15.15 -1.38 -7.77
CA ASP A 285 -14.52 -0.42 -8.70
C ASP A 285 -13.26 -1.01 -9.34
N ALA A 286 -12.61 -1.94 -8.64
CA ALA A 286 -11.51 -2.73 -9.17
C ALA A 286 -11.44 -4.12 -8.52
N VAL A 287 -10.76 -5.04 -9.20
CA VAL A 287 -10.43 -6.37 -8.69
C VAL A 287 -8.92 -6.51 -8.61
N VAL A 288 -8.40 -6.91 -7.44
CA VAL A 288 -6.97 -7.16 -7.23
C VAL A 288 -6.67 -8.65 -7.36
N VAL A 289 -5.72 -9.00 -8.22
CA VAL A 289 -5.29 -10.38 -8.46
C VAL A 289 -3.79 -10.47 -8.30
N GLY A 290 -3.29 -11.34 -7.41
CA GLY A 290 -1.86 -11.51 -7.15
C GLY A 290 -1.39 -12.95 -7.28
N ALA A 291 -1.90 -13.84 -6.42
CA ALA A 291 -1.45 -15.24 -6.36
C ALA A 291 -1.52 -15.96 -7.72
N ALA A 292 -2.55 -15.70 -8.52
CA ALA A 292 -2.69 -16.31 -9.85
C ALA A 292 -1.59 -15.82 -10.83
N PHE A 293 -1.24 -14.53 -10.82
CA PHE A 293 -0.13 -14.01 -11.62
C PHE A 293 1.21 -14.56 -11.15
N MET A 294 1.45 -14.60 -9.83
CA MET A 294 2.71 -15.13 -9.29
C MET A 294 2.88 -16.63 -9.56
N ARG A 295 1.78 -17.40 -9.53
CA ARG A 295 1.79 -18.81 -9.96
C ARG A 295 2.23 -18.95 -11.40
N LEU A 296 1.62 -18.20 -12.33
CA LEU A 296 1.96 -18.25 -13.76
C LEU A 296 3.38 -17.74 -14.03
N ALA A 297 3.83 -16.72 -13.30
CA ALA A 297 5.19 -16.21 -13.40
C ALA A 297 6.25 -17.23 -12.95
N ALA A 298 5.88 -18.12 -12.01
CA ALA A 298 6.75 -19.18 -11.50
C ALA A 298 6.84 -20.43 -12.39
N GLU A 299 5.98 -20.58 -13.40
CA GLU A 299 6.00 -21.75 -14.28
C GLU A 299 7.27 -21.84 -15.14
N GLU A 300 7.81 -23.06 -15.27
CA GLU A 300 8.98 -23.31 -16.10
C GLU A 300 8.61 -23.66 -17.55
N PRO A 301 9.35 -23.17 -18.56
CA PRO A 301 10.48 -22.24 -18.45
C PRO A 301 10.03 -20.81 -18.11
N ARG A 302 10.81 -20.12 -17.26
CA ARG A 302 10.54 -18.72 -16.84
C ARG A 302 10.52 -17.69 -17.96
N ARG A 303 11.13 -17.97 -19.11
CA ARG A 303 11.20 -17.04 -20.26
C ARG A 303 9.82 -16.61 -20.79
N GLY A 304 8.78 -17.40 -20.55
CA GLY A 304 7.39 -17.10 -20.94
C GLY A 304 6.53 -16.46 -19.85
N ALA A 305 7.11 -16.03 -18.72
CA ALA A 305 6.36 -15.52 -17.58
C ALA A 305 5.47 -14.31 -17.93
N ALA A 306 6.01 -13.34 -18.67
CA ALA A 306 5.25 -12.15 -19.07
C ALA A 306 4.09 -12.50 -20.01
N ASP A 307 4.26 -13.45 -20.93
CA ASP A 307 3.20 -13.89 -21.83
C ASP A 307 2.02 -14.52 -21.07
N ARG A 308 2.31 -15.40 -20.11
CA ARG A 308 1.27 -16.06 -19.30
C ARG A 308 0.53 -15.08 -18.39
N VAL A 309 1.25 -14.16 -17.76
CA VAL A 309 0.66 -13.09 -16.93
C VAL A 309 -0.26 -12.20 -17.76
N VAL A 310 0.19 -11.79 -18.96
CA VAL A 310 -0.59 -10.94 -19.86
C VAL A 310 -1.83 -11.67 -20.38
N ALA A 311 -1.71 -12.94 -20.76
CA ALA A 311 -2.83 -13.75 -21.21
C ALA A 311 -3.92 -13.87 -20.12
N LEU A 312 -3.54 -14.11 -18.86
CA LEU A 312 -4.50 -14.12 -17.76
C LEU A 312 -5.12 -12.72 -17.54
N ALA A 313 -4.34 -11.65 -17.65
CA ALA A 313 -4.87 -10.30 -17.50
C ALA A 313 -5.91 -9.95 -18.58
N GLU A 314 -5.68 -10.36 -19.83
CA GLU A 314 -6.65 -10.24 -20.93
C GLU A 314 -7.94 -11.00 -20.64
N GLU A 315 -7.84 -12.25 -20.16
CA GLU A 315 -9.00 -13.07 -19.77
C GLU A 315 -9.82 -12.39 -18.66
N LEU A 316 -9.14 -11.88 -17.62
CA LEU A 316 -9.78 -11.20 -16.49
C LEU A 316 -10.44 -9.88 -16.91
N LEU A 317 -9.80 -9.09 -17.77
CA LEU A 317 -10.37 -7.84 -18.29
C LEU A 317 -11.59 -8.12 -19.18
N GLY A 318 -11.54 -9.17 -20.00
CA GLY A 318 -12.68 -9.63 -20.80
C GLY A 318 -13.88 -10.00 -19.94
N ALA A 319 -13.66 -10.46 -18.70
CA ALA A 319 -14.72 -10.79 -17.75
C ALA A 319 -15.52 -9.57 -17.24
N PHE A 320 -14.98 -8.36 -17.35
CA PHE A 320 -15.65 -7.12 -16.98
C PHE A 320 -16.43 -6.46 -18.12
N SER A 321 -16.22 -6.93 -19.36
CA SER A 321 -16.81 -6.37 -20.59
C SER A 321 -18.22 -6.89 -20.84
#